data_AF-A0A354ZBE7-F1
#
_entry.id   AF-A0A354ZBE7-F1
#
_cell.length_a   1.000
_cell.length_b   1.000
_cell.length_c   1.000
_cell.angle_alpha   90.00
_cell.angle_beta   90.00
_cell.angle_gamma   90.00
#
_symmetry.space_group_name_H-M   'P 1'
#
loop_
_entity.id
_entity.type
_entity.pdbx_description
1 polymer ?
#
loop_
_entity_poly.entity_id
_entity_poly.type
_entity_poly.pdbx_seq_one_letter_code
_entity_poly.pdbx_strand_id
1 'polypeptide(L)'
;MNNYLLFAIAALGVATTIQYFFGLKKNRWLGKTISMQAENLLTPKNKEYVNIGGAIGHNFTYKLREPWKEAKGTFTLFPRHSLLYMPFSLLIGGSDRFFLNLYTDRKLVGEAHIIEKAHLKRAKIEDLNEMHSERQERGGKTFFLYWRYADLREMLLATLDAMPNPSSLSHFCCYRDNKTFFLYLKPSKGEIAGNLKAFMEQCPHYFRQEKPRESRL
;
A
#
# COMPACT_ATOMS: atom_id res chain seq x y z
N MET A 1 -40.21 20.51 25.01
CA MET A 1 -38.95 20.28 24.27
C MET A 1 -38.68 21.50 23.41
N ASN A 2 -37.47 22.06 23.42
CA ASN A 2 -37.17 23.28 22.68
C ASN A 2 -37.33 23.03 21.16
N ASN A 3 -38.24 23.74 20.49
CA ASN A 3 -38.51 23.55 19.05
C ASN A 3 -37.25 23.73 18.19
N TYR A 4 -36.32 24.61 18.60
CA TYR A 4 -35.03 24.77 17.95
C TYR A 4 -34.14 23.53 18.07
N LEU A 5 -34.16 22.86 19.22
CA LEU A 5 -33.42 21.61 19.42
C LEU A 5 -33.99 20.48 18.58
N LEU A 6 -35.32 20.37 18.51
CA LEU A 6 -35.99 19.37 17.67
C LEU A 6 -35.64 19.60 16.19
N PHE A 7 -35.69 20.84 15.72
CA PHE A 7 -35.31 21.20 14.35
C PHE A 7 -33.84 20.87 14.06
N ALA A 8 -32.93 21.20 15.00
CA ALA A 8 -31.50 20.90 14.85
C ALA A 8 -31.22 19.39 14.74
N ILE A 9 -31.86 18.58 15.58
CA ILE A 9 -31.72 17.11 15.54
C ILE A 9 -32.29 16.55 14.24
N ALA A 10 -33.46 17.04 13.79
CA ALA A 10 -34.06 16.62 12.53
C ALA A 10 -33.15 16.98 11.33
N ALA A 11 -32.63 18.20 11.30
CA ALA A 11 -31.70 18.66 10.26
C ALA A 11 -30.41 17.82 10.24
N LEU A 12 -29.86 17.49 11.42
CA LEU A 12 -28.71 16.60 11.54
C LEU A 12 -29.03 15.19 11.02
N GLY A 13 -30.20 14.64 11.35
CA GLY A 13 -30.66 13.34 10.83
C GLY A 13 -30.73 13.31 9.30
N VAL A 14 -31.29 14.34 8.68
CA VAL A 14 -31.32 14.48 7.21
C VAL A 14 -29.90 14.60 6.65
N ALA A 15 -29.06 15.45 7.21
CA ALA A 15 -27.68 15.65 6.76
C ALA A 15 -26.84 14.36 6.85
N THR A 16 -26.93 13.62 7.96
CA THR A 16 -26.23 12.34 8.15
C THR A 16 -26.69 11.29 7.13
N THR A 17 -27.99 11.22 6.83
CA THR A 17 -28.56 10.30 5.84
C THR A 17 -28.04 10.62 4.44
N ILE A 18 -28.06 11.88 4.04
CA ILE A 18 -27.54 12.34 2.75
C ILE A 18 -26.04 12.01 2.64
N GLN A 19 -25.25 12.34 3.67
CA GLN A 19 -23.81 12.05 3.71
C GLN A 19 -23.53 10.55 3.61
N TYR A 20 -24.35 9.71 4.24
CA TYR A 20 -24.21 8.27 4.20
C TYR A 20 -24.26 7.74 2.76
N PHE A 21 -25.29 8.09 1.99
CA PHE A 21 -25.44 7.61 0.60
C PHE A 21 -24.33 8.13 -0.32
N PHE A 22 -23.96 9.41 -0.23
CA PHE A 22 -22.87 9.97 -1.02
C PHE A 22 -21.52 9.35 -0.65
N GLY A 23 -21.26 9.17 0.64
CA GLY A 23 -20.04 8.54 1.14
C GLY A 23 -19.91 7.09 0.70
N LEU A 24 -21.00 6.31 0.75
CA LEU A 24 -21.05 4.94 0.26
C LEU A 24 -20.76 4.88 -1.24
N LYS A 25 -21.43 5.70 -2.06
CA LYS A 25 -21.21 5.75 -3.50
C LYS A 25 -19.76 6.06 -3.83
N LYS A 26 -19.17 7.05 -3.14
CA LYS A 26 -17.77 7.44 -3.32
C LYS A 26 -16.80 6.33 -2.91
N ASN A 27 -17.00 5.69 -1.75
CA ASN A 27 -16.12 4.60 -1.33
C ASN A 27 -16.24 3.38 -2.24
N ARG A 28 -17.45 3.02 -2.69
CA ARG A 28 -17.62 1.94 -3.68
C ARG A 28 -16.89 2.24 -4.99
N TRP A 29 -16.98 3.48 -5.47
CA TRP A 29 -16.23 3.92 -6.65
C TRP A 29 -14.70 3.82 -6.43
N LEU A 30 -14.18 4.33 -5.29
CA LEU A 30 -12.76 4.24 -4.95
C LEU A 30 -12.27 2.79 -4.87
N GLY A 31 -13.03 1.92 -4.20
CA GLY A 31 -12.71 0.50 -4.08
C GLY A 31 -12.65 -0.17 -5.45
N LYS A 32 -13.64 0.09 -6.32
CA LYS A 32 -13.64 -0.42 -7.70
C LYS A 32 -12.41 0.09 -8.48
N THR A 33 -12.09 1.38 -8.37
CA THR A 33 -10.93 1.97 -9.04
C THR A 33 -9.62 1.32 -8.60
N ILE A 34 -9.40 1.17 -7.29
CA ILE A 34 -8.20 0.52 -6.73
C ILE A 34 -8.11 -0.94 -7.21
N SER A 35 -9.20 -1.70 -7.11
CA SER A 35 -9.27 -3.09 -7.57
C SER A 35 -8.95 -3.21 -9.06
N MET A 36 -9.56 -2.38 -9.91
CA MET A 36 -9.31 -2.39 -11.35
C MET A 36 -7.85 -2.06 -11.68
N GLN A 37 -7.27 -1.04 -11.05
CA GLN A 37 -5.86 -0.68 -11.27
C GLN A 37 -4.92 -1.82 -10.86
N ALA A 38 -5.18 -2.45 -9.71
CA ALA A 38 -4.38 -3.59 -9.23
C ALA A 38 -4.51 -4.81 -10.16
N GLU A 39 -5.73 -5.16 -10.58
CA GLU A 39 -5.98 -6.29 -11.48
C GLU A 39 -5.36 -6.08 -12.86
N ASN A 40 -5.44 -4.87 -13.41
CA ASN A 40 -4.87 -4.55 -14.72
C ASN A 40 -3.34 -4.68 -14.73
N LEU A 41 -2.68 -4.32 -13.63
CA LEU A 41 -1.22 -4.36 -13.52
C LEU A 41 -0.70 -5.74 -13.11
N LEU A 42 -1.39 -6.43 -12.20
CA LEU A 42 -0.97 -7.75 -11.71
C LEU A 42 -1.41 -8.89 -12.62
N THR A 43 -2.44 -8.68 -13.46
CA THR A 43 -2.98 -9.67 -14.42
C THR A 43 -3.22 -11.06 -13.80
N PRO A 44 -4.00 -11.15 -12.70
CA PRO A 44 -4.10 -12.38 -11.92
C PRO A 44 -4.85 -13.49 -12.67
N LYS A 45 -4.40 -14.74 -12.51
CA LYS A 45 -5.08 -15.94 -13.01
C LYS A 45 -6.40 -16.20 -12.26
N ASN A 46 -6.39 -15.96 -10.95
CA ASN A 46 -7.54 -16.12 -10.08
C ASN A 46 -7.56 -14.96 -9.08
N LYS A 47 -8.76 -14.50 -8.74
CA LYS A 47 -9.05 -13.34 -7.90
C LYS A 47 -9.99 -13.76 -6.78
N GLU A 48 -9.60 -13.51 -5.55
CA GLU A 48 -10.45 -13.66 -4.37
C GLU A 48 -10.52 -12.34 -3.63
N TYR A 49 -11.73 -11.96 -3.19
CA TYR A 49 -11.98 -10.76 -2.40
C TYR A 49 -12.82 -11.10 -1.18
N VAL A 50 -12.37 -10.65 -0.02
CA VAL A 50 -13.10 -10.75 1.25
C VAL A 50 -13.40 -9.34 1.75
N ASN A 51 -14.69 -9.03 1.90
CA ASN A 51 -15.12 -7.73 2.43
C ASN A 51 -14.87 -7.67 3.94
N ILE A 52 -14.18 -6.62 4.40
CA ILE A 52 -13.78 -6.46 5.81
C ILE A 52 -14.50 -5.30 6.52
N GLY A 53 -15.58 -4.76 5.94
CA GLY A 53 -16.42 -3.77 6.61
C GLY A 53 -17.34 -2.98 5.69
N GLY A 54 -18.04 -3.68 4.80
CA GLY A 54 -18.96 -3.12 3.82
C GLY A 54 -18.26 -2.22 2.80
N ALA A 55 -18.28 -0.92 3.06
CA ALA A 55 -17.72 0.10 2.17
C ALA A 55 -16.36 0.65 2.65
N ILE A 56 -15.73 0.01 3.65
CA ILE A 56 -14.47 0.50 4.22
C ILE A 56 -13.24 -0.29 3.77
N GLY A 57 -13.39 -1.39 3.03
CA GLY A 57 -12.22 -2.10 2.52
C GLY A 57 -12.45 -3.56 2.16
N HIS A 58 -11.45 -4.13 1.50
CA HIS A 58 -11.40 -5.54 1.14
C HIS A 58 -9.99 -6.09 1.36
N ASN A 59 -9.92 -7.35 1.77
CA ASN A 59 -8.75 -8.18 1.55
C ASN A 59 -8.85 -8.81 0.17
N PHE A 60 -7.72 -8.91 -0.52
CA PHE A 60 -7.64 -9.57 -1.82
C PHE A 60 -6.50 -10.56 -1.86
N THR A 61 -6.72 -11.68 -2.54
CA THR A 61 -5.72 -12.69 -2.82
C THR A 61 -5.75 -13.00 -4.31
N TYR A 62 -4.60 -12.84 -4.96
CA TYR A 62 -4.41 -13.05 -6.38
C TYR A 62 -3.39 -14.15 -6.62
N LYS A 63 -3.75 -15.14 -7.44
CA LYS A 63 -2.79 -16.12 -7.97
C LYS A 63 -2.17 -15.57 -9.24
N LEU A 64 -0.84 -15.50 -9.30
CA LEU A 64 -0.11 -14.85 -10.39
C LEU A 64 0.57 -15.88 -11.31
N ARG A 65 1.27 -15.38 -12.33
CA ARG A 65 2.14 -16.18 -13.22
C ARG A 65 3.58 -15.92 -12.86
N GLU A 66 4.46 -16.88 -13.18
CA GLU A 66 5.90 -16.71 -13.05
C GLU A 66 6.35 -15.37 -13.65
N PRO A 67 7.28 -14.64 -12.97
CA PRO A 67 8.06 -15.07 -11.80
C PRO A 67 7.34 -14.89 -10.45
N TRP A 68 6.06 -14.50 -10.46
CA TRP A 68 5.27 -14.22 -9.26
C TRP A 68 4.35 -15.39 -8.91
N LYS A 69 4.24 -15.69 -7.62
CA LYS A 69 3.40 -16.78 -7.11
C LYS A 69 2.00 -16.28 -6.76
N GLU A 70 1.96 -15.31 -5.84
CA GLU A 70 0.73 -14.76 -5.33
C GLU A 70 0.93 -13.29 -4.93
N ALA A 71 -0.15 -12.53 -4.99
CA ALA A 71 -0.24 -11.19 -4.43
C ALA A 71 -1.37 -11.19 -3.39
N LYS A 72 -1.05 -10.85 -2.14
CA LYS A 72 -2.01 -10.71 -1.06
C LYS A 72 -2.01 -9.28 -0.59
N GLY A 73 -3.17 -8.67 -0.44
CA GLY A 73 -3.23 -7.29 0.00
C GLY A 73 -4.53 -6.92 0.62
N THR A 74 -4.54 -5.69 1.11
CA THR A 74 -5.70 -5.09 1.75
C THR A 74 -5.75 -3.64 1.34
N PHE A 75 -6.92 -3.16 0.94
CA PHE A 75 -7.15 -1.73 0.85
C PHE A 75 -8.25 -1.32 1.81
N THR A 76 -8.02 -0.23 2.54
CA THR A 76 -8.99 0.37 3.45
C THR A 76 -9.31 1.78 3.00
N LEU A 77 -10.59 2.14 3.07
CA LEU A 77 -11.11 3.42 2.66
C LEU A 77 -11.53 4.21 3.89
N PHE A 78 -11.21 5.49 3.88
CA PHE A 78 -11.66 6.46 4.85
C PHE A 78 -13.21 6.44 4.96
N PRO A 79 -13.80 6.49 6.17
CA PRO A 79 -15.23 6.25 6.40
C PRO A 79 -16.09 7.48 6.04
N ARG A 80 -16.13 7.81 4.75
CA ARG A 80 -16.82 9.00 4.22
C ARG A 80 -18.32 9.00 4.44
N HIS A 81 -18.92 7.84 4.67
CA HIS A 81 -20.36 7.70 4.93
C HIS A 81 -20.75 8.07 6.38
N SER A 82 -19.78 8.20 7.29
CA SER A 82 -20.03 8.48 8.71
C SER A 82 -19.78 9.96 9.01
N LEU A 83 -20.78 10.83 8.80
CA LEU A 83 -20.64 12.28 8.99
C LEU A 83 -20.05 12.65 10.36
N LEU A 84 -20.55 12.01 11.43
CA LEU A 84 -20.14 12.29 12.81
C LEU A 84 -18.77 11.71 13.16
N TYR A 85 -18.38 10.59 12.53
CA TYR A 85 -17.10 9.94 12.81
C TYR A 85 -15.94 10.50 11.98
N MET A 86 -16.26 11.12 10.83
CA MET A 86 -15.27 11.67 9.90
C MET A 86 -14.25 12.64 10.58
N PRO A 87 -14.68 13.61 11.41
CA PRO A 87 -13.75 14.54 12.05
C PRO A 87 -12.76 13.83 12.98
N PHE A 88 -13.24 12.87 13.78
CA PHE A 88 -12.39 12.07 14.66
C PHE A 88 -11.38 11.24 13.85
N SER A 89 -11.81 10.67 12.73
CA SER A 89 -10.93 9.91 11.83
C SER A 89 -9.82 10.80 11.25
N LEU A 90 -10.11 12.06 10.89
CA LEU A 90 -9.09 13.01 10.42
C LEU A 90 -8.07 13.37 11.53
N LEU A 91 -8.54 13.61 12.75
CA LEU A 91 -7.67 13.96 13.90
C LEU A 91 -6.64 12.87 14.21
N ILE A 92 -6.97 11.59 14.00
CA ILE A 92 -6.05 10.46 14.22
C ILE A 92 -5.25 10.07 12.96
N GLY A 93 -5.29 10.89 11.90
CA GLY A 93 -4.55 10.64 10.65
C GLY A 93 -5.16 9.53 9.78
N GLY A 94 -6.49 9.43 9.77
CA GLY A 94 -7.25 8.56 8.88
C GLY A 94 -7.02 8.93 7.42
N SER A 95 -6.79 7.91 6.59
CA SER A 95 -6.60 8.06 5.15
C SER A 95 -7.03 6.77 4.45
N ASP A 96 -7.22 6.83 3.13
CA ASP A 96 -7.24 5.60 2.34
C ASP A 96 -5.84 4.95 2.41
N ARG A 97 -5.79 3.62 2.36
CA ARG A 97 -4.56 2.83 2.47
C ARG A 97 -4.64 1.64 1.51
N PHE A 98 -3.51 1.31 0.91
CA PHE A 98 -3.36 0.13 0.05
C PHE A 98 -2.08 -0.60 0.48
N PHE A 99 -2.24 -1.86 0.88
CA PHE A 99 -1.19 -2.77 1.29
C PHE A 99 -1.12 -3.93 0.30
N LEU A 100 0.08 -4.29 -0.13
CA LEU A 100 0.31 -5.39 -1.04
C LEU A 100 1.58 -6.15 -0.61
N ASN A 101 1.45 -7.46 -0.43
CA ASN A 101 2.53 -8.42 -0.37
C ASN A 101 2.58 -9.18 -1.69
N LEU A 102 3.71 -9.13 -2.38
CA LEU A 102 3.97 -9.84 -3.63
C LEU A 102 5.01 -10.93 -3.37
N TYR A 103 4.62 -12.18 -3.59
CA TYR A 103 5.44 -13.35 -3.31
C TYR A 103 6.06 -13.89 -4.60
N THR A 104 7.32 -14.34 -4.52
CA THR A 104 8.05 -14.95 -5.63
C THR A 104 8.76 -16.22 -5.19
N ASP A 105 9.06 -17.10 -6.15
CA ASP A 105 9.91 -18.27 -5.91
C ASP A 105 11.41 -17.95 -6.10
N ARG A 106 11.73 -16.81 -6.72
CA ARG A 106 13.11 -16.34 -6.94
C ARG A 106 13.79 -16.00 -5.61
N LYS A 107 15.09 -16.26 -5.54
CA LYS A 107 15.92 -15.82 -4.41
C LYS A 107 16.17 -14.32 -4.52
N LEU A 108 16.14 -13.60 -3.41
CA LEU A 108 16.41 -12.16 -3.37
C LEU A 108 17.87 -11.89 -2.96
N VAL A 109 18.44 -10.78 -3.44
CA VAL A 109 19.85 -10.42 -3.22
C VAL A 109 20.12 -10.16 -1.73
N GLY A 110 19.25 -9.39 -1.08
CA GLY A 110 19.35 -8.96 0.30
C GLY A 110 18.01 -8.43 0.82
N GLU A 111 18.05 -7.75 1.96
CA GLU A 111 16.87 -7.13 2.55
C GLU A 111 16.98 -5.61 2.47
N ALA A 112 15.88 -4.97 2.06
CA ALA A 112 15.85 -3.56 1.71
C ALA A 112 14.53 -2.93 2.12
N HIS A 113 14.54 -1.69 2.62
CA HIS A 113 13.34 -0.95 3.02
C HIS A 113 13.43 0.52 2.60
N ILE A 114 12.29 1.09 2.18
CA ILE A 114 12.09 2.53 1.98
C ILE A 114 10.91 2.93 2.87
N ILE A 115 11.14 3.81 3.84
CA ILE A 115 10.14 4.11 4.87
C ILE A 115 9.94 5.61 4.99
N GLU A 116 8.70 6.05 4.87
CA GLU A 116 8.32 7.44 5.19
C GLU A 116 8.60 7.71 6.68
N LYS A 117 9.24 8.84 7.01
CA LYS A 117 9.53 9.24 8.41
C LYS A 117 8.32 9.15 9.34
N ALA A 118 7.13 9.54 8.87
CA ALA A 118 5.89 9.45 9.64
C ALA A 118 5.40 8.01 9.89
N HIS A 119 5.83 7.05 9.06
CA HIS A 119 5.51 5.64 9.19
C HIS A 119 6.59 4.84 9.93
N LEU A 120 7.81 5.37 10.08
CA LEU A 120 8.96 4.69 10.69
C LEU A 120 8.64 4.02 12.04
N LYS A 121 7.98 4.75 12.95
CA LYS A 121 7.60 4.21 14.27
C LYS A 121 6.59 3.05 14.21
N ARG A 122 5.86 2.92 13.11
CA ARG A 122 4.83 1.88 12.91
C ARG A 122 5.32 0.68 12.12
N ALA A 123 6.46 0.80 11.43
CA ALA A 123 6.96 -0.22 10.51
C ALA A 123 7.45 -1.51 11.22
N LYS A 124 7.70 -1.48 12.54
CA LYS A 124 8.14 -2.61 13.39
C LYS A 124 9.10 -3.57 12.66
N ILE A 125 10.23 -3.02 12.21
CA ILE A 125 11.26 -3.80 11.52
C ILE A 125 12.23 -4.34 12.58
N GLU A 126 12.50 -5.64 12.49
CA GLU A 126 13.46 -6.33 13.35
C GLU A 126 14.88 -5.82 13.05
N ASP A 127 15.66 -5.56 14.11
CA ASP A 127 17.07 -5.17 14.04
C ASP A 127 17.37 -3.97 13.12
N LEU A 128 16.44 -3.01 13.03
CA LEU A 128 16.58 -1.81 12.20
C LEU A 128 17.87 -1.02 12.47
N ASN A 129 18.35 -1.07 13.72
CA ASN A 129 19.58 -0.39 14.15
C ASN A 129 20.86 -1.04 13.59
N GLU A 130 20.79 -2.30 13.16
CA GLU A 130 21.91 -3.03 12.56
C GLU A 130 21.97 -2.86 11.04
N MET A 131 20.94 -2.28 10.43
CA MET A 131 20.89 -2.03 9.00
C MET A 131 21.67 -0.76 8.64
N HIS A 132 22.31 -0.79 7.47
CA HIS A 132 22.80 0.45 6.87
C HIS A 132 21.62 1.35 6.57
N SER A 133 21.78 2.67 6.76
CA SER A 133 20.70 3.61 6.53
C SER A 133 21.14 4.90 5.85
N GLU A 134 20.23 5.46 5.07
CA GLU A 134 20.41 6.75 4.42
C GLU A 134 19.09 7.53 4.39
N ARG A 135 19.18 8.83 4.61
CA ARG A 135 18.04 9.73 4.52
C ARG A 135 17.94 10.32 3.12
N GLN A 136 16.74 10.29 2.56
CA GLN A 136 16.42 10.88 1.26
C GLN A 136 15.15 11.74 1.33
N GLU A 137 15.06 12.75 0.46
CA GLU A 137 13.88 13.61 0.35
C GLU A 137 13.32 13.57 -1.07
N ARG A 138 12.04 13.21 -1.20
CA ARG A 138 11.32 13.11 -2.47
C ARG A 138 9.85 13.45 -2.27
N GLY A 139 9.24 14.15 -3.23
CA GLY A 139 7.81 14.48 -3.19
C GLY A 139 7.36 15.21 -1.91
N GLY A 140 8.22 16.08 -1.35
CA GLY A 140 7.95 16.81 -0.11
C GLY A 140 7.96 15.96 1.16
N LYS A 141 8.47 14.72 1.10
CA LYS A 141 8.57 13.80 2.23
C LYS A 141 10.00 13.34 2.46
N THR A 142 10.29 13.06 3.72
CA THR A 142 11.53 12.41 4.13
C THR A 142 11.33 10.89 4.18
N PHE A 143 12.22 10.18 3.49
CA PHE A 143 12.33 8.74 3.48
C PHE A 143 13.64 8.30 4.15
N PHE A 144 13.59 7.15 4.80
CA PHE A 144 14.76 6.41 5.24
C PHE A 144 14.89 5.14 4.41
N LEU A 145 16.04 5.00 3.78
CA LEU A 145 16.47 3.80 3.08
C LEU A 145 17.21 2.92 4.08
N TYR A 146 16.86 1.65 4.18
CA TYR A 146 17.57 0.68 5.01
C TYR A 146 17.94 -0.55 4.19
N TRP A 147 19.14 -1.09 4.39
CA TRP A 147 19.55 -2.34 3.73
C TRP A 147 20.52 -3.18 4.56
N ARG A 148 20.50 -4.49 4.30
CA ARG A 148 21.45 -5.47 4.85
C ARG A 148 21.72 -6.63 3.89
N TYR A 149 22.75 -7.42 4.20
CA TYR A 149 23.30 -8.56 3.42
C TYR A 149 24.02 -8.23 2.11
N ALA A 150 23.60 -7.20 1.39
CA ALA A 150 24.25 -6.70 0.18
C ALA A 150 24.12 -5.17 0.14
N ASP A 151 24.98 -4.50 -0.61
CA ASP A 151 24.79 -3.08 -0.87
C ASP A 151 23.63 -2.89 -1.87
N LEU A 152 22.49 -2.45 -1.35
CA LEU A 152 21.25 -2.24 -2.11
C LEU A 152 20.92 -0.75 -2.27
N ARG A 153 21.86 0.13 -1.91
CA ARG A 153 21.65 1.59 -1.90
C ARG A 153 21.13 2.11 -3.24
N GLU A 154 21.83 1.82 -4.33
CA GLU A 154 21.46 2.29 -5.67
C GLU A 154 20.12 1.73 -6.13
N MET A 155 19.82 0.46 -5.81
CA MET A 155 18.51 -0.14 -6.13
C MET A 155 17.37 0.53 -5.37
N LEU A 156 17.59 0.86 -4.10
CA LEU A 156 16.62 1.58 -3.28
C LEU A 156 16.37 3.00 -3.79
N LEU A 157 17.43 3.72 -4.17
CA LEU A 157 17.32 5.05 -4.80
C LEU A 157 16.55 4.97 -6.11
N ALA A 158 16.92 4.04 -7.01
CA ALA A 158 16.22 3.83 -8.27
C ALA A 158 14.74 3.47 -8.05
N THR A 159 14.43 2.64 -7.04
CA THR A 159 13.06 2.29 -6.69
C THR A 159 12.26 3.51 -6.22
N LEU A 160 12.87 4.37 -5.40
CA LEU A 160 12.22 5.59 -4.93
C LEU A 160 12.01 6.61 -6.07
N ASP A 161 13.01 6.79 -6.92
CA ASP A 161 13.00 7.75 -8.04
C ASP A 161 12.06 7.31 -9.17
N ALA A 162 11.82 6.01 -9.34
CA ALA A 162 10.85 5.47 -10.30
C ALA A 162 9.39 5.75 -9.91
N MET A 163 9.10 6.10 -8.66
CA MET A 163 7.73 6.35 -8.21
C MET A 163 7.22 7.68 -8.77
N PRO A 164 6.20 7.72 -9.65
CA PRO A 164 5.67 8.97 -10.18
C PRO A 164 5.04 9.86 -9.11
N ASN A 165 4.54 9.26 -8.02
CA ASN A 165 4.05 9.99 -6.87
C ASN A 165 4.69 9.48 -5.56
N PRO A 166 5.93 9.90 -5.25
CA PRO A 166 6.63 9.47 -4.03
C PRO A 166 5.85 9.83 -2.77
N SER A 167 5.08 10.93 -2.79
CA SER A 167 4.30 11.36 -1.62
C SER A 167 3.24 10.33 -1.19
N SER A 168 2.79 9.45 -2.08
CA SER A 168 1.85 8.39 -1.72
C SER A 168 2.53 7.13 -1.15
N LEU A 169 3.84 6.97 -1.33
CA LEU A 169 4.60 5.86 -0.75
C LEU A 169 4.76 6.06 0.76
N SER A 170 4.42 5.04 1.53
CA SER A 170 4.63 5.02 2.98
C SER A 170 5.66 3.97 3.40
N HIS A 171 5.66 2.82 2.73
CA HIS A 171 6.63 1.74 2.99
C HIS A 171 6.81 0.89 1.72
N PHE A 172 8.05 0.65 1.32
CA PHE A 172 8.44 -0.44 0.43
C PHE A 172 9.40 -1.35 1.19
N CYS A 173 9.27 -2.66 1.00
CA CYS A 173 10.22 -3.61 1.55
C CYS A 173 10.47 -4.77 0.58
N CYS A 174 11.70 -5.27 0.60
CA CYS A 174 12.15 -6.52 0.02
C CYS A 174 12.64 -7.43 1.16
N TYR A 175 11.86 -8.47 1.50
CA TYR A 175 12.20 -9.45 2.53
C TYR A 175 12.80 -10.70 1.92
N ARG A 176 14.11 -10.88 2.11
CA ARG A 176 14.88 -11.99 1.54
C ARG A 176 14.39 -13.37 1.98
N ASP A 177 14.15 -13.55 3.27
CA ASP A 177 13.91 -14.88 3.85
C ASP A 177 12.53 -15.43 3.47
N ASN A 178 11.54 -14.55 3.41
CA ASN A 178 10.17 -14.91 3.01
C ASN A 178 9.93 -14.80 1.50
N LYS A 179 10.91 -14.33 0.72
CA LYS A 179 10.81 -14.06 -0.73
C LYS A 179 9.59 -13.18 -1.07
N THR A 180 9.42 -12.10 -0.29
CA THR A 180 8.26 -11.23 -0.36
C THR A 180 8.67 -9.79 -0.58
N PHE A 181 7.97 -9.11 -1.47
CA PHE A 181 7.99 -7.66 -1.54
C PHE A 181 6.74 -7.09 -0.89
N PHE A 182 6.89 -6.02 -0.14
CA PHE A 182 5.78 -5.32 0.48
C PHE A 182 5.69 -3.88 -0.05
N LEU A 183 4.47 -3.44 -0.31
CA LEU A 183 4.15 -2.08 -0.74
C LEU A 183 3.00 -1.54 0.10
N TYR A 184 3.21 -0.38 0.71
CA TYR A 184 2.19 0.40 1.39
C TYR A 184 2.08 1.79 0.75
N LEU A 185 0.92 2.06 0.16
CA LEU A 185 0.54 3.35 -0.40
C LEU A 185 -0.60 4.01 0.40
N LYS A 186 -0.59 5.34 0.41
CA LYS A 186 -1.72 6.21 0.80
C LYS A 186 -2.30 6.84 -0.47
N PRO A 187 -3.20 6.16 -1.18
CA PRO A 187 -3.72 6.63 -2.46
C PRO A 187 -4.50 7.94 -2.30
N SER A 188 -4.27 8.87 -3.22
CA SER A 188 -5.14 10.04 -3.39
C SER A 188 -6.17 9.73 -4.46
N LYS A 189 -7.46 9.89 -4.14
CA LYS A 189 -8.58 9.60 -5.05
C LYS A 189 -8.57 8.18 -5.64
N GLY A 190 -7.99 7.22 -4.93
CA GLY A 190 -7.90 5.81 -5.38
C GLY A 190 -6.81 5.55 -6.42
N GLU A 191 -5.91 6.50 -6.66
CA GLU A 191 -4.81 6.34 -7.61
C GLU A 191 -3.65 5.57 -6.98
N ILE A 192 -3.37 4.39 -7.53
CA ILE A 192 -2.25 3.51 -7.20
C ILE A 192 -1.45 3.07 -8.43
N ALA A 193 -2.00 3.19 -9.65
CA ALA A 193 -1.50 2.53 -10.85
C ALA A 193 -0.06 2.93 -11.17
N GLY A 194 0.25 4.23 -11.13
CA GLY A 194 1.60 4.72 -11.43
C GLY A 194 2.67 4.13 -10.50
N ASN A 195 2.45 4.19 -9.18
CA ASN A 195 3.40 3.65 -8.21
C ASN A 195 3.41 2.12 -8.18
N LEU A 196 2.26 1.46 -8.39
CA LEU A 196 2.20 0.01 -8.46
C LEU A 196 2.95 -0.51 -9.70
N LYS A 197 2.84 0.18 -10.84
CA LYS A 197 3.61 -0.14 -12.04
C LYS A 197 5.11 -0.01 -11.77
N ALA A 198 5.55 1.12 -11.23
CA ALA A 198 6.94 1.33 -10.84
C ALA A 198 7.44 0.25 -9.88
N PHE A 199 6.66 -0.09 -8.86
CA PHE A 199 6.95 -1.20 -7.95
C PHE A 199 7.16 -2.53 -8.69
N MET A 200 6.25 -2.91 -9.57
CA MET A 200 6.33 -4.17 -10.32
C MET A 200 7.54 -4.22 -11.27
N GLU A 201 7.91 -3.09 -11.87
CA GLU A 201 9.09 -2.96 -12.74
C GLU A 201 10.40 -3.02 -11.94
N GLN A 202 10.41 -2.52 -10.70
CA GLN A 202 11.61 -2.47 -9.86
C GLN A 202 11.89 -3.78 -9.11
N CYS A 203 10.86 -4.52 -8.68
CA CYS A 203 11.02 -5.75 -7.89
C CYS A 203 11.98 -6.79 -8.54
N PRO A 204 11.95 -7.05 -9.87
CA PRO A 204 12.88 -7.98 -10.52
C PRO A 204 14.37 -7.65 -10.34
N HIS A 205 14.75 -6.39 -10.13
CA HIS A 205 16.15 -6.00 -9.90
C HIS A 205 16.71 -6.54 -8.58
N TYR A 206 15.84 -6.89 -7.63
CA TYR A 206 16.23 -7.50 -6.36
C TYR A 206 16.39 -9.02 -6.45
N PHE A 207 16.18 -9.63 -7.62
CA PHE A 207 16.41 -11.06 -7.80
C PHE A 207 17.91 -11.36 -7.83
N ARG A 208 18.32 -12.36 -7.06
CA ARG A 208 19.67 -12.90 -7.13
C ARG A 208 19.84 -13.61 -8.47
N GLN A 209 20.84 -13.19 -9.24
CA GLN A 209 21.22 -13.90 -10.46
C GLN A 209 21.63 -15.33 -10.10
N GLU A 210 20.97 -16.32 -10.71
CA GLU A 210 21.37 -17.71 -10.57
C GLU A 210 22.63 -17.91 -11.42
N LYS A 211 23.74 -18.31 -10.80
CA LYS A 211 24.87 -18.86 -11.57
C LYS A 211 24.34 -20.04 -12.39
N PRO A 212 24.71 -20.19 -13.68
CA PRO A 212 24.36 -21.38 -14.44
C PRO A 212 24.79 -22.61 -13.62
N ARG A 213 23.89 -23.58 -13.45
CA ARG A 213 24.29 -24.89 -12.94
C ARG A 213 25.33 -25.41 -13.91
N GLU A 214 26.60 -25.47 -13.50
CA GLU A 214 27.59 -26.29 -14.19
C GLU A 214 26.98 -27.68 -14.33
N SER A 215 26.68 -28.07 -15.57
CA SER A 215 26.27 -29.41 -15.92
C SER A 215 27.38 -30.33 -15.41
N ARG A 216 27.08 -31.09 -14.35
CA ARG A 216 27.91 -32.23 -13.98
C ARG A 216 27.85 -33.19 -15.16
N LEU A 217 28.93 -33.18 -15.95
CA LEU A 217 29.30 -34.25 -16.88
C LEU A 217 29.57 -35.53 -16.09
#